data_AF-A0A2U1B6N2-F1
#
_entry.id   AF-A0A2U1B6N2-F1
#
_cell.length_a   1.000
_cell.length_b   1.000
_cell.length_c   1.000
_cell.angle_alpha   90.00
_cell.angle_beta   90.00
_cell.angle_gamma   90.00
#
_symmetry.space_group_name_H-M   'P 1'
#
loop_
_entity.id
_entity.type
_entity.pdbx_description
1 polymer ?
#
loop_
_entity_poly.entity_id
_entity_poly.type
_entity_poly.pdbx_seq_one_letter_code
_entity_poly.pdbx_strand_id
1 'polypeptide(L)'
;MIGNESPEGSSYGPKYSTLTVRMMAMPLENKKGYKTNWNYHLAAKKGTSTVPSWWSSTKELTLSDADADKYRWIREPGEIPEGWKIIKKKTKPGVECWQLPIYELTENSKHSSSKSAGWAVAQKSGKISKPKNGDFNITSKLGGNWLCEGGTVQYDGKNWIASCSYAHAPKGWDRDLYDED
;
A
#
# COMPACT_ATOMS: atom_id res chain seq x y z
N MET A 1 -8.21 -8.13 -17.82
CA MET A 1 -9.48 -8.86 -18.01
C MET A 1 -10.57 -7.81 -17.95
N ILE A 2 -11.36 -7.71 -19.00
CA ILE A 2 -12.49 -6.78 -19.11
C ILE A 2 -13.62 -7.40 -18.26
N GLY A 3 -14.11 -6.68 -17.26
CA GLY A 3 -15.22 -7.13 -16.43
C GLY A 3 -16.52 -7.02 -17.23
N ASN A 4 -17.31 -8.09 -17.25
CA ASN A 4 -18.63 -8.06 -17.88
C ASN A 4 -19.55 -7.11 -17.10
N GLU A 5 -20.08 -6.08 -17.77
CA GLU A 5 -21.12 -5.22 -17.23
C GLU A 5 -22.47 -5.96 -17.24
N SER A 6 -23.25 -5.80 -16.17
CA SER A 6 -24.66 -6.23 -16.10
C SER A 6 -25.58 -5.02 -16.32
N PRO A 7 -26.81 -5.21 -16.85
CA PRO A 7 -27.59 -4.16 -17.50
C PRO A 7 -28.22 -3.15 -16.52
N GLU A 8 -28.58 -1.99 -17.06
CA GLU A 8 -29.19 -0.85 -16.35
C GLU A 8 -30.50 -1.22 -15.64
N GLY A 9 -30.61 -0.79 -14.37
CA GLY A 9 -31.79 -0.93 -13.52
C GLY A 9 -31.51 -1.56 -12.15
N SER A 10 -30.70 -0.91 -11.30
CA SER A 10 -30.31 -1.51 -10.01
C SER A 10 -31.35 -1.29 -8.90
N SER A 11 -32.27 -2.24 -8.70
CA SER A 11 -32.71 -2.53 -7.33
C SER A 11 -31.67 -3.49 -6.74
N TYR A 12 -30.68 -2.97 -6.01
CA TYR A 12 -29.70 -3.82 -5.35
C TYR A 12 -30.41 -4.91 -4.53
N GLY A 13 -29.98 -6.17 -4.72
CA GLY A 13 -30.50 -7.33 -4.01
C GLY A 13 -30.32 -7.23 -2.48
N PRO A 14 -30.71 -8.25 -1.71
CA PRO A 14 -30.62 -8.23 -0.24
C PRO A 14 -29.17 -8.06 0.28
N LYS A 15 -28.19 -8.33 -0.59
CA LYS A 15 -26.76 -8.20 -0.35
C LYS A 15 -26.10 -7.63 -1.60
N TYR A 16 -25.17 -6.71 -1.40
CA TYR A 16 -24.33 -6.18 -2.47
C TYR A 16 -23.01 -5.70 -1.87
N SER A 17 -21.96 -5.68 -2.70
CA SER A 17 -20.64 -5.20 -2.30
C SER A 17 -20.10 -4.25 -3.35
N THR A 18 -19.29 -3.30 -2.92
CA THR A 18 -18.54 -2.40 -3.81
C THR A 18 -17.05 -2.59 -3.53
N LEU A 19 -16.25 -2.60 -4.59
CA LEU A 19 -14.79 -2.62 -4.51
C LEU A 19 -14.28 -1.25 -4.95
N THR A 20 -13.50 -0.60 -4.10
CA THR A 20 -12.77 0.62 -4.42
C THR A 20 -11.28 0.29 -4.46
N VAL A 21 -10.60 0.69 -5.52
CA VAL A 21 -9.15 0.56 -5.63
C VAL A 21 -8.56 1.95 -5.71
N ARG A 22 -7.67 2.27 -4.76
CA ARG A 22 -6.98 3.57 -4.69
C ARG A 22 -5.49 3.36 -4.88
N MET A 23 -4.81 4.36 -5.41
CA MET A 23 -3.36 4.36 -5.49
C MET A 23 -2.78 5.14 -4.32
N MET A 24 -1.94 4.48 -3.53
CA MET A 24 -1.19 5.09 -2.43
C MET A 24 0.24 5.37 -2.88
N ALA A 25 0.69 6.60 -2.69
CA ALA A 25 2.08 6.97 -2.93
C ALA A 25 2.96 6.43 -1.79
N MET A 26 3.86 5.51 -2.13
CA MET A 26 4.81 4.90 -1.20
C MET A 26 6.23 5.39 -1.50
N PRO A 27 7.08 5.62 -0.49
CA PRO A 27 8.49 5.95 -0.72
C PRO A 27 9.19 4.90 -1.59
N LEU A 28 10.10 5.34 -2.47
CA LEU A 28 10.86 4.43 -3.35
C LEU A 28 11.67 3.41 -2.55
N GLU A 29 12.16 3.79 -1.38
CA GLU A 29 12.92 2.96 -0.44
C GLU A 29 12.15 1.70 -0.05
N ASN A 30 10.81 1.79 0.03
CA ASN A 30 9.94 0.67 0.40
C ASN A 30 9.67 -0.28 -0.77
N LYS A 31 10.12 0.06 -1.99
CA LYS A 31 9.91 -0.80 -3.15
C LYS A 31 10.82 -2.03 -3.07
N LYS A 32 10.23 -3.22 -3.23
CA LYS A 32 11.04 -4.44 -3.44
C LYS A 32 11.99 -4.26 -4.62
N GLY A 33 13.29 -4.42 -4.34
CA GLY A 33 14.35 -4.22 -5.33
C GLY A 33 14.83 -2.76 -5.46
N TYR A 34 14.48 -1.90 -4.51
CA TYR A 34 15.02 -0.55 -4.41
C TYR A 34 16.55 -0.55 -4.49
N LYS A 35 17.09 0.50 -5.09
CA LYS A 35 18.52 0.77 -5.20
C LYS A 35 18.76 2.24 -4.86
N THR A 36 19.77 2.51 -4.04
CA THR A 36 20.09 3.87 -3.57
C THR A 36 20.35 4.83 -4.72
N ASN A 37 20.90 4.34 -5.83
CA ASN A 37 21.14 5.16 -7.02
C ASN A 37 19.87 5.59 -7.78
N TRP A 38 18.66 5.21 -7.33
CA TRP A 38 17.41 5.70 -7.91
C TRP A 38 17.18 7.17 -7.58
N ASN A 39 17.41 7.55 -6.32
CA ASN A 39 17.13 8.87 -5.76
C ASN A 39 18.38 9.58 -5.20
N TYR A 40 19.54 8.92 -5.13
CA TYR A 40 20.82 9.54 -4.74
C TYR A 40 21.84 9.57 -5.88
N HIS A 41 22.56 10.69 -5.95
CA HIS A 41 23.78 10.87 -6.72
C HIS A 41 24.97 10.26 -5.97
N LEU A 42 25.99 9.82 -6.73
CA LEU A 42 27.28 9.47 -6.15
C LEU A 42 28.22 10.66 -6.29
N ALA A 43 28.64 11.20 -5.16
CA ALA A 43 29.74 12.14 -5.08
C ALA A 43 31.03 11.43 -4.69
N ALA A 44 32.16 11.95 -5.17
CA ALA A 44 33.48 11.48 -4.82
C ALA A 44 34.38 12.65 -4.42
N LYS A 45 35.31 12.39 -3.50
CA LYS A 45 36.32 13.36 -3.07
C LYS A 45 37.24 13.71 -4.24
N LYS A 46 37.72 14.96 -4.28
CA LYS A 46 38.64 15.44 -5.32
C LYS A 46 39.87 14.51 -5.40
N GLY A 47 40.17 14.03 -6.60
CA GLY A 47 41.19 12.99 -6.83
C GLY A 47 40.63 11.59 -7.09
N THR A 48 39.37 11.33 -6.73
CA THR A 48 38.68 10.07 -7.06
C THR A 48 37.73 10.26 -8.24
N SER A 49 37.87 9.41 -9.27
CA SER A 49 37.03 9.41 -10.48
C SER A 49 36.41 8.05 -10.79
N THR A 50 36.92 6.99 -10.15
CA THR A 50 36.41 5.63 -10.36
C THR A 50 35.00 5.50 -9.81
N VAL A 51 34.14 4.81 -10.55
CA VAL A 51 32.79 4.49 -10.08
C VAL A 51 32.84 3.08 -9.49
N PRO A 52 32.50 2.91 -8.21
CA PRO A 52 32.49 1.61 -7.58
C PRO A 52 31.36 0.74 -8.16
N SER A 53 31.61 -0.56 -8.29
CA SER A 53 30.63 -1.50 -8.85
C SER A 53 29.33 -1.57 -8.03
N TRP A 54 29.45 -1.40 -6.70
CA TRP A 54 28.33 -1.39 -5.76
C TRP A 54 27.34 -0.24 -5.99
N TRP A 55 27.74 0.84 -6.67
CA TRP A 55 26.86 1.98 -6.97
C TRP A 55 25.54 1.56 -7.64
N SER A 56 25.59 0.51 -8.47
CA SER A 56 24.45 0.05 -9.26
C SER A 56 23.54 -0.98 -8.58
N SER A 57 23.91 -1.46 -7.40
CA SER A 57 23.26 -2.59 -6.71
C SER A 57 23.00 -2.37 -5.23
N THR A 58 23.70 -1.44 -4.58
CA THR A 58 23.51 -1.10 -3.17
C THR A 58 22.09 -0.59 -2.90
N LYS A 59 21.53 -1.04 -1.77
CA LYS A 59 20.21 -0.64 -1.26
C LYS A 59 20.29 0.25 -0.03
N GLU A 60 21.48 0.38 0.55
CA GLU A 60 21.74 1.09 1.79
C GLU A 60 22.41 2.45 1.51
N LEU A 61 22.27 3.36 2.46
CA LEU A 61 22.96 4.65 2.43
C LEU A 61 24.30 4.59 3.17
N THR A 62 24.46 3.60 4.06
CA THR A 62 25.69 3.34 4.79
C THR A 62 26.77 2.81 3.86
N LEU A 63 27.93 3.46 3.89
CA LEU A 63 29.13 3.02 3.19
C LEU A 63 30.09 2.40 4.20
N SER A 64 30.95 1.49 3.74
CA SER A 64 32.08 1.01 4.54
C SER A 64 33.02 2.17 4.87
N ASP A 65 33.81 2.08 5.95
CA ASP A 65 34.75 3.16 6.31
C ASP A 65 35.69 3.54 5.15
N ALA A 66 36.19 2.53 4.43
CA ALA A 66 37.05 2.72 3.27
C ALA A 66 36.36 3.43 2.09
N ASP A 67 35.06 3.23 1.92
CA ASP A 67 34.27 3.90 0.89
C ASP A 67 33.79 5.28 1.35
N ALA A 68 33.46 5.45 2.63
CA ALA A 68 32.99 6.71 3.22
C ALA A 68 34.04 7.83 3.13
N ASP A 69 35.33 7.46 3.14
CA ASP A 69 36.44 8.39 2.90
C ASP A 69 36.52 8.92 1.46
N LYS A 70 35.96 8.17 0.49
CA LYS A 70 36.12 8.42 -0.95
C LYS A 70 34.83 8.84 -1.62
N TYR A 71 33.69 8.33 -1.15
CA TYR A 71 32.39 8.42 -1.77
C TYR A 71 31.32 8.87 -0.79
N ARG A 72 30.31 9.57 -1.29
CA ARG A 72 29.11 9.96 -0.54
C ARG A 72 27.88 9.86 -1.41
N TRP A 73 26.78 9.43 -0.82
CA TRP A 73 25.46 9.59 -1.40
C TRP A 73 24.98 11.01 -1.17
N ILE A 74 24.50 11.66 -2.23
CA ILE A 74 24.01 13.05 -2.20
C ILE A 74 22.63 13.06 -2.83
N ARG A 75 21.61 13.58 -2.14
CA ARG A 75 20.24 13.58 -2.68
C ARG A 75 20.06 14.70 -3.67
N GLU A 76 20.53 15.88 -3.31
CA GLU A 76 20.45 17.09 -4.12
C GLU A 76 21.83 17.68 -4.41
N PRO A 77 22.09 18.18 -5.63
CA PRO A 77 23.39 18.75 -5.98
C PRO A 77 23.86 19.92 -5.09
N GLY A 78 22.95 20.59 -4.38
CA GLY A 78 23.29 21.65 -3.43
C GLY A 78 23.91 21.15 -2.12
N GLU A 79 23.80 19.85 -1.82
CA GLU A 79 24.32 19.24 -0.58
C GLU A 79 25.79 18.77 -0.72
N ILE A 80 26.43 19.02 -1.87
CA ILE A 80 27.79 18.57 -2.13
C ILE A 80 28.76 19.29 -1.18
N PRO A 81 29.53 18.57 -0.35
CA PRO A 81 30.53 19.20 0.50
C PRO A 81 31.68 19.82 -0.29
N GLU A 82 32.35 20.81 0.29
CA GLU A 82 33.54 21.40 -0.32
C GLU A 82 34.63 20.34 -0.55
N GLY A 83 35.25 20.35 -1.74
CA GLY A 83 36.24 19.35 -2.14
C GLY A 83 35.65 18.04 -2.67
N TRP A 84 34.34 17.96 -2.89
CA TRP A 84 33.66 16.82 -3.50
C TRP A 84 33.03 17.20 -4.84
N LYS A 85 32.78 16.20 -5.69
CA LYS A 85 32.05 16.37 -6.96
C LYS A 85 31.15 15.19 -7.25
N ILE A 86 30.02 15.43 -7.90
CA ILE A 86 29.16 14.34 -8.41
C ILE A 86 29.89 13.63 -9.56
N ILE A 87 30.08 12.31 -9.44
CA ILE A 87 30.63 11.44 -10.48
C ILE A 87 29.57 10.60 -11.18
N LYS A 88 28.42 10.35 -10.53
CA LYS A 88 27.24 9.73 -11.14
C LYS A 88 25.95 10.37 -10.68
N LYS A 89 25.03 10.57 -11.62
CA LYS A 89 23.68 11.09 -11.33
C LYS A 89 22.74 9.98 -10.87
N LYS A 90 21.74 10.35 -10.07
CA LYS A 90 20.59 9.48 -9.74
C LYS A 90 19.89 9.02 -11.03
N THR A 91 19.36 7.81 -11.01
CA THR A 91 18.81 7.12 -12.20
C THR A 91 17.31 7.32 -12.38
N LYS A 92 16.60 7.81 -11.36
CA LYS A 92 15.17 8.16 -11.41
C LYS A 92 14.97 9.60 -10.89
N PRO A 93 15.54 10.62 -11.56
CA PRO A 93 15.38 12.00 -11.13
C PRO A 93 13.90 12.42 -11.14
N GLY A 94 13.46 13.13 -10.11
CA GLY A 94 12.08 13.60 -9.97
C GLY A 94 11.08 12.53 -9.53
N VAL A 95 11.51 11.28 -9.34
CA VAL A 95 10.65 10.21 -8.81
C VAL A 95 11.00 10.01 -7.34
N GLU A 96 10.06 10.30 -6.45
CA GLU A 96 10.23 10.12 -5.01
C GLU A 96 9.34 9.00 -4.45
N CYS A 97 8.25 8.70 -5.15
CA CYS A 97 7.30 7.67 -4.76
C CYS A 97 6.96 6.73 -5.91
N TRP A 98 6.45 5.55 -5.55
CA TRP A 98 5.79 4.63 -6.45
C TRP A 98 4.34 4.43 -6.01
N GLN A 99 3.48 4.07 -6.95
CA GLN A 99 2.06 3.88 -6.68
C GLN A 99 1.79 2.42 -6.30
N LEU A 100 1.25 2.22 -5.10
CA LEU A 100 0.81 0.92 -4.60
C LEU A 100 -0.73 0.88 -4.62
N PRO A 101 -1.36 -0.10 -5.30
CA PRO A 101 -2.81 -0.26 -5.25
C PRO A 101 -3.24 -0.76 -3.87
N ILE A 102 -4.20 -0.07 -3.26
CA ILE A 102 -4.89 -0.41 -2.03
C ILE A 102 -6.32 -0.78 -2.38
N TYR A 103 -6.78 -1.92 -1.86
CA TYR A 103 -8.11 -2.44 -2.13
C TYR A 103 -8.98 -2.28 -0.90
N GLU A 104 -10.10 -1.59 -1.07
CA GLU A 104 -11.12 -1.38 -0.05
C GLU A 104 -12.43 -1.99 -0.54
N LEU A 105 -13.13 -2.70 0.35
CA LEU A 105 -14.41 -3.31 0.03
C LEU A 105 -15.47 -2.83 1.00
N THR A 106 -16.61 -2.36 0.49
CA THR A 106 -17.80 -2.09 1.32
C THR A 106 -18.83 -3.17 1.06
N GLU A 107 -19.16 -3.95 2.09
CA GLU A 107 -20.20 -4.97 2.08
C GLU A 107 -21.47 -4.41 2.69
N ASN A 108 -22.59 -4.51 1.98
CA ASN A 108 -23.90 -4.11 2.46
C ASN A 108 -24.80 -5.33 2.66
N SER A 109 -25.54 -5.33 3.76
CA SER A 109 -26.53 -6.34 4.09
C SER A 109 -27.81 -5.72 4.66
N LYS A 110 -28.96 -6.20 4.19
CA LYS A 110 -30.28 -5.74 4.67
C LYS A 110 -30.76 -6.63 5.83
N HIS A 111 -31.29 -5.99 6.87
CA HIS A 111 -31.77 -6.60 8.11
C HIS A 111 -33.16 -6.07 8.46
N SER A 112 -33.98 -6.92 9.09
CA SER A 112 -35.31 -6.53 9.57
C SER A 112 -35.28 -5.73 10.87
N SER A 113 -34.15 -5.67 11.59
CA SER A 113 -34.03 -4.96 12.87
C SER A 113 -32.72 -4.17 12.99
N SER A 114 -32.76 -3.06 13.73
CA SER A 114 -31.58 -2.24 14.03
C SER A 114 -30.55 -3.00 14.87
N LYS A 115 -31.01 -3.83 15.81
CA LYS A 115 -30.15 -4.64 16.68
C LYS A 115 -29.33 -5.65 15.87
N SER A 116 -29.97 -6.37 14.94
CA SER A 116 -29.27 -7.33 14.09
C SER A 116 -28.30 -6.63 13.12
N ALA A 117 -28.67 -5.46 12.58
CA ALA A 117 -27.77 -4.65 11.76
C ALA A 117 -26.56 -4.14 12.54
N GLY A 118 -26.76 -3.61 13.75
CA GLY A 118 -25.70 -3.14 14.63
C GLY A 118 -24.73 -4.24 15.02
N TRP A 119 -25.25 -5.40 15.43
CA TRP A 119 -24.42 -6.54 15.76
C TRP A 119 -23.63 -7.06 14.54
N ALA A 120 -24.23 -7.03 13.35
CA ALA A 120 -23.58 -7.47 12.12
C ALA A 120 -22.30 -6.66 11.82
N VAL A 121 -22.29 -5.36 12.13
CA VAL A 121 -21.12 -4.47 12.04
C VAL A 121 -20.17 -4.70 13.22
N ALA A 122 -20.68 -4.60 14.44
CA ALA A 122 -19.85 -4.60 15.66
C ALA A 122 -19.01 -5.87 15.80
N GLN A 123 -19.57 -7.05 15.53
CA GLN A 123 -18.86 -8.32 15.73
C GLN A 123 -17.62 -8.50 14.86
N LYS A 124 -17.53 -7.78 13.72
CA LYS A 124 -16.42 -7.86 12.78
C LYS A 124 -15.44 -6.70 12.90
N SER A 125 -15.89 -5.57 13.45
CA SER A 125 -15.15 -4.31 13.46
C SER A 125 -13.83 -4.46 14.22
N GLY A 126 -12.73 -3.97 13.62
CA GLY A 126 -11.39 -4.04 14.18
C GLY A 126 -10.70 -5.40 14.05
N LYS A 127 -11.27 -6.36 13.30
CA LYS A 127 -10.76 -7.74 13.24
C LYS A 127 -10.45 -8.20 11.83
N ILE A 128 -9.52 -9.14 11.72
CA ILE A 128 -9.31 -9.86 10.46
C ILE A 128 -10.60 -10.65 10.15
N SER A 129 -11.24 -10.30 9.04
CA SER A 129 -12.53 -10.87 8.69
C SER A 129 -12.72 -10.89 7.18
N LYS A 130 -13.13 -12.05 6.66
CA LYS A 130 -13.41 -12.20 5.24
C LYS A 130 -14.78 -11.59 4.90
N PRO A 131 -14.90 -10.76 3.83
CA PRO A 131 -16.18 -10.32 3.30
C PRO A 131 -17.09 -11.52 2.98
N LYS A 132 -18.30 -11.53 3.52
CA LYS A 132 -19.25 -12.66 3.41
C LYS A 132 -19.86 -12.78 2.01
N ASN A 133 -20.02 -11.66 1.31
CA ASN A 133 -20.53 -11.59 -0.06
C ASN A 133 -19.46 -11.96 -1.11
N GLY A 134 -18.26 -12.34 -0.67
CA GLY A 134 -17.10 -12.53 -1.53
C GLY A 134 -16.27 -11.25 -1.65
N ASP A 135 -15.04 -11.43 -2.11
CA ASP A 135 -13.99 -10.40 -2.13
C ASP A 135 -13.48 -10.15 -3.56
N PHE A 136 -14.34 -10.37 -4.56
CA PHE A 136 -14.00 -10.20 -5.98
C PHE A 136 -12.76 -10.99 -6.42
N ASN A 137 -12.48 -12.14 -5.79
CA ASN A 137 -11.28 -12.96 -6.01
C ASN A 137 -9.95 -12.24 -5.70
N ILE A 138 -9.97 -11.17 -4.91
CA ILE A 138 -8.74 -10.45 -4.57
C ILE A 138 -7.81 -11.31 -3.72
N THR A 139 -8.30 -11.97 -2.67
CA THR A 139 -7.44 -12.82 -1.82
C THR A 139 -6.86 -13.99 -2.59
N SER A 140 -7.63 -14.60 -3.49
CA SER A 140 -7.13 -15.75 -4.28
C SER A 140 -6.10 -15.36 -5.33
N LYS A 141 -6.14 -14.11 -5.82
CA LYS A 141 -5.18 -13.60 -6.82
C LYS A 141 -3.96 -12.92 -6.20
N LEU A 142 -4.12 -12.23 -5.08
CA LEU A 142 -3.08 -11.41 -4.46
C LEU A 142 -2.52 -11.99 -3.16
N GLY A 143 -3.17 -13.00 -2.57
CA GLY A 143 -2.84 -13.51 -1.24
C GLY A 143 -3.34 -12.59 -0.13
N GLY A 144 -2.81 -12.77 1.08
CA GLY A 144 -3.09 -11.90 2.23
C GLY A 144 -4.45 -12.14 2.89
N ASN A 145 -4.96 -11.11 3.58
CA ASN A 145 -6.25 -11.15 4.28
C ASN A 145 -6.90 -9.76 4.30
N TRP A 146 -8.12 -9.69 4.81
CA TRP A 146 -8.92 -8.48 4.96
C TRP A 146 -9.08 -8.13 6.44
N LEU A 147 -8.94 -6.85 6.77
CA LEU A 147 -9.32 -6.28 8.07
C LEU A 147 -10.65 -5.56 7.90
N CYS A 148 -11.63 -5.84 8.75
CA CYS A 148 -12.87 -5.07 8.79
C CYS A 148 -12.64 -3.81 9.65
N GLU A 149 -12.50 -2.65 9.02
CA GLU A 149 -12.18 -1.39 9.70
C GLU A 149 -13.36 -0.82 10.50
N GLY A 150 -14.56 -1.36 10.26
CA GLY A 150 -15.78 -0.93 10.93
C GLY A 150 -16.95 -0.85 9.97
N GLY A 151 -17.93 -0.05 10.31
CA GLY A 151 -19.11 0.09 9.47
C GLY A 151 -20.15 1.06 9.99
N THR A 152 -21.25 1.15 9.25
CA THR A 152 -22.39 2.01 9.54
C THR A 152 -23.69 1.23 9.53
N VAL A 153 -24.68 1.73 10.28
CA VAL A 153 -26.05 1.24 10.24
C VAL A 153 -26.97 2.38 9.82
N GLN A 154 -27.80 2.15 8.82
CA GLN A 154 -28.75 3.13 8.29
C GLN A 154 -30.11 2.46 8.03
N TYR A 155 -31.19 3.24 8.01
CA TYR A 155 -32.53 2.74 7.67
C TYR A 155 -32.93 3.27 6.30
N ASP A 156 -33.32 2.38 5.37
CA ASP A 156 -33.66 2.74 3.98
C ASP A 156 -35.17 2.99 3.75
N GLY A 157 -35.95 3.08 4.83
CA GLY A 157 -37.41 3.16 4.78
C GLY A 157 -38.12 1.81 4.76
N LYS A 158 -37.39 0.70 4.61
CA LYS A 158 -37.93 -0.67 4.64
C LYS A 158 -37.11 -1.62 5.51
N ASN A 159 -35.79 -1.56 5.42
CA ASN A 159 -34.83 -2.41 6.11
C ASN A 159 -33.73 -1.58 6.76
N TRP A 160 -33.09 -2.17 7.76
CA TRP A 160 -31.83 -1.67 8.32
C TRP A 160 -30.67 -2.19 7.47
N ILE A 161 -29.90 -1.28 6.88
CA ILE A 161 -28.70 -1.57 6.11
C ILE A 161 -27.51 -1.51 7.04
N ALA A 162 -26.81 -2.65 7.17
CA ALA A 162 -25.49 -2.72 7.78
C ALA A 162 -24.44 -2.71 6.67
N SER A 163 -23.53 -1.72 6.73
CA SER A 163 -22.43 -1.54 5.79
C SER A 163 -21.11 -1.78 6.53
N CYS A 164 -20.34 -2.80 6.16
CA CYS A 164 -19.00 -3.06 6.70
C CYS A 164 -17.94 -2.64 5.68
N SER A 165 -16.93 -1.90 6.13
CA SER A 165 -15.77 -1.51 5.32
C SER A 165 -14.58 -2.40 5.64
N TYR A 166 -13.88 -2.83 4.60
CA TYR A 166 -12.75 -3.74 4.69
C TYR A 166 -11.56 -3.19 3.93
N ALA A 167 -10.36 -3.32 4.50
CA ALA A 167 -9.10 -3.02 3.84
C ALA A 167 -8.30 -4.32 3.61
N HIS A 168 -7.79 -4.52 2.40
CA HIS A 168 -6.94 -5.67 2.06
C HIS A 168 -5.47 -5.36 2.27
N ALA A 169 -4.75 -6.32 2.86
CA ALA A 169 -3.29 -6.30 2.90
C ALA A 169 -2.73 -7.49 2.12
N PRO A 170 -1.97 -7.29 1.01
CA PRO A 170 -1.43 -8.39 0.21
C PRO A 170 -0.48 -9.34 0.96
N LYS A 171 0.22 -8.83 1.98
CA LYS A 171 1.06 -9.66 2.86
C LYS A 171 0.30 -10.19 4.09
N GLY A 172 -0.97 -9.84 4.22
CA GLY A 172 -1.75 -10.02 5.43
C GLY A 172 -1.54 -8.88 6.43
N TRP A 173 -2.63 -8.49 7.06
CA TRP A 173 -2.65 -7.81 8.34
C TRP A 173 -2.07 -8.73 9.41
N ASP A 174 -1.39 -8.12 10.37
CA ASP A 174 -0.74 -8.82 11.48
C ASP A 174 -1.77 -9.55 12.33
N ARG A 175 -1.60 -10.86 12.49
CA ARG A 175 -2.55 -11.67 13.26
C ARG A 175 -2.42 -11.42 14.75
N ASP A 176 -1.22 -11.16 15.24
CA ASP A 176 -0.99 -10.96 16.68
C ASP A 176 -1.63 -9.65 17.17
N LEU A 177 -1.91 -8.72 16.25
CA LEU A 177 -2.55 -7.44 16.56
C LEU A 177 -4.06 -7.41 16.29
N TYR A 178 -4.56 -8.26 15.38
CA TYR A 178 -5.92 -8.13 14.82
C TYR A 178 -6.74 -9.43 14.79
N ASP A 179 -6.15 -10.58 15.12
CA ASP A 179 -6.93 -11.74 15.55
C ASP A 179 -7.30 -11.54 17.03
N GLU A 180 -8.52 -11.92 17.42
CA GLU A 180 -8.82 -12.15 18.84
C GLU A 180 -8.26 -13.53 19.23
N ASP A 181 -7.79 -13.67 20.48
CA ASP A 181 -7.53 -14.98 21.10
C ASP A 181 -8.70 -15.97 20.91
#